data_AF-A0A8G1EG52-F1
#
_entry.id   AF-A0A8G1EG52-F1
#
_cell.length_a   1.000
_cell.length_b   1.000
_cell.length_c   1.000
_cell.angle_alpha   90.00
_cell.angle_beta   90.00
_cell.angle_gamma   90.00
#
_symmetry.space_group_name_H-M   'P 1'
#
loop_
_entity.id
_entity.type
_entity.pdbx_description
1 polymer ?
#
loop_
_entity_poly.entity_id
_entity_poly.type
_entity_poly.pdbx_seq_one_letter_code
_entity_poly.pdbx_strand_id
1 'polypeptide(L)'
;MKMEFMEHTLSEHEKRLTSLKSHHPCDEDTLTAARILKSLPTPVVALSLSGDLIALNRAAAVLFEVDQENAVGQPAEEVFSTGCAHTLKKIARRSADFCVVSRATLTHADRDYAALAAPLRHDGIVSGAVVVIGPSTPSAPARDLAPVRTADGAGYWVPIYIPNSSDTSDTTIHFR
;
A
#
# COMPACT_ATOMS: atom_id res chain seq x y z
N MET A 1 23.46 38.85 48.98
CA MET A 1 23.93 38.96 47.58
C MET A 1 24.51 37.64 47.03
N LYS A 2 23.99 36.47 47.44
CA LYS A 2 24.41 35.14 46.94
C LYS A 2 23.23 34.26 46.48
N MET A 3 21.99 34.66 46.77
CA MET A 3 20.77 33.93 46.38
C MET A 3 20.31 34.29 44.96
N GLU A 4 20.38 35.56 44.55
CA GLU A 4 19.92 35.99 43.22
C GLU A 4 20.75 35.42 42.06
N PHE A 5 22.02 35.10 42.30
CA PHE A 5 22.88 34.50 41.27
C PHE A 5 22.51 33.04 40.98
N MET A 6 21.94 32.34 41.96
CA MET A 6 21.62 30.91 41.86
C MET A 6 20.26 30.67 41.15
N GLU A 7 19.31 31.59 41.33
CA GLU A 7 18.03 31.56 40.61
C GLU A 7 18.18 31.90 39.12
N HIS A 8 19.10 32.81 38.77
CA HIS A 8 19.38 33.13 37.37
C HIS A 8 19.97 31.93 36.63
N THR A 9 20.88 31.17 37.27
CA THR A 9 21.46 29.96 36.68
C THR A 9 20.45 28.82 36.54
N LEU A 10 19.50 28.68 37.46
CA LEU A 10 18.45 27.66 37.36
C LEU A 10 17.46 27.98 36.23
N SER A 11 17.08 29.26 36.08
CA SER A 11 16.21 29.70 34.97
C SER A 11 16.83 29.49 33.60
N GLU A 12 18.14 29.72 33.45
CA GLU A 12 18.86 29.45 32.20
C GLU A 12 19.01 27.95 31.90
N HIS A 13 19.20 27.12 32.94
CA HIS A 13 19.26 25.68 32.77
C HIS A 13 17.90 25.06 32.41
N GLU A 14 16.79 25.55 32.98
CA GLU A 14 15.44 25.12 32.60
C GLU A 14 15.05 25.56 31.18
N LYS A 15 15.48 26.76 30.76
CA LYS A 15 15.34 27.22 29.36
C LYS A 15 16.13 26.35 28.38
N ARG A 16 17.33 25.89 28.78
CA ARG A 16 18.13 24.96 27.95
C ARG A 16 17.51 23.56 27.89
N LEU A 17 16.98 23.05 29.00
CA LEU A 17 16.31 21.74 29.06
C LEU A 17 14.97 21.72 28.30
N THR A 18 14.25 22.85 28.25
CA THR A 18 13.04 22.99 27.42
C THR A 18 13.35 23.16 25.94
N SER A 19 14.46 23.82 25.58
CA SER A 19 14.93 23.93 24.18
C SER A 19 15.52 22.61 23.62
N LEU A 20 16.01 21.70 24.47
CA LEU A 20 16.54 20.40 24.02
C LEU A 20 15.46 19.31 23.84
N LYS A 21 14.22 19.55 24.29
CA LYS A 21 13.10 18.59 24.13
C LYS A 21 12.30 18.77 22.82
N SER A 22 12.64 19.75 21.98
CA SER A 22 11.90 20.02 20.74
C SER A 22 12.51 19.42 19.47
N HIS A 23 13.62 18.66 19.55
CA HIS A 23 14.07 17.85 18.42
C HIS A 23 13.33 16.51 18.44
N HIS A 24 12.10 16.53 17.93
CA HIS A 24 11.43 15.33 17.43
C HIS A 24 12.18 14.87 16.16
N PRO A 25 12.83 13.70 16.15
CA PRO A 25 13.32 13.11 14.91
C PRO A 25 12.11 12.50 14.17
N CYS A 26 11.27 13.35 13.58
CA CYS A 26 10.07 12.89 12.87
C CYS A 26 9.94 13.45 11.44
N ASP A 27 10.70 14.51 11.10
CA ASP A 27 10.56 15.19 9.82
C ASP A 27 11.48 14.64 8.72
N GLU A 28 12.70 14.19 9.02
CA GLU A 28 13.65 13.69 8.01
C GLU A 28 13.22 12.37 7.35
N ASP A 29 12.68 11.43 8.14
CA ASP A 29 12.27 10.11 7.63
C ASP A 29 11.00 10.20 6.76
N THR A 30 10.05 11.03 7.17
CA THR A 30 8.82 11.31 6.40
C THR A 30 9.14 12.01 5.08
N LEU A 31 10.07 12.96 5.11
CA LEU A 31 10.56 13.66 3.91
C LEU A 31 11.31 12.70 2.97
N THR A 32 12.04 11.73 3.52
CA THR A 32 12.79 10.73 2.76
C THR A 32 11.87 9.71 2.09
N ALA A 33 10.90 9.16 2.81
CA ALA A 33 9.91 8.24 2.25
C ALA A 33 9.07 8.90 1.14
N ALA A 34 8.66 10.17 1.34
CA ALA A 34 7.96 10.94 0.34
C ALA A 34 8.81 11.19 -0.93
N ARG A 35 10.12 11.44 -0.79
CA ARG A 35 11.05 11.58 -1.91
C ARG A 35 11.20 10.28 -2.70
N ILE A 36 11.31 9.14 -2.01
CA ILE A 36 11.39 7.82 -2.64
C ILE A 36 10.14 7.59 -3.49
N LEU A 37 8.94 7.74 -2.91
CA LEU A 37 7.68 7.52 -3.63
C LEU A 37 7.56 8.39 -4.89
N LYS A 38 7.97 9.67 -4.79
CA LYS A 38 7.98 10.62 -5.92
C LYS A 38 8.98 10.23 -7.03
N SER A 39 10.07 9.55 -6.69
CA SER A 39 11.12 9.14 -7.62
C SER A 39 10.85 7.83 -8.36
N LEU A 40 9.91 7.01 -7.88
CA LEU A 40 9.61 5.72 -8.49
C LEU A 40 9.06 5.89 -9.91
N PRO A 41 9.63 5.21 -10.92
CA PRO A 41 9.12 5.24 -12.29
C PRO A 41 7.85 4.39 -12.46
N THR A 42 7.55 3.53 -11.48
CA THR A 42 6.38 2.66 -11.48
C THR A 42 5.18 3.41 -10.89
N PRO A 43 4.00 3.39 -11.54
CA PRO A 43 2.78 3.94 -10.97
C PRO A 43 2.42 3.32 -9.61
N VAL A 44 2.25 4.18 -8.59
CA VAL A 44 1.84 3.79 -7.24
C VAL A 44 0.68 4.67 -6.77
N VAL A 45 -0.34 4.01 -6.21
CA VAL A 45 -1.55 4.60 -5.62
C VAL A 45 -1.69 4.08 -4.19
N ALA A 46 -2.09 4.91 -3.23
CA ALA A 46 -2.48 4.47 -1.90
C ALA A 46 -3.91 4.90 -1.60
N LEU A 47 -4.73 3.98 -1.09
CA LEU A 47 -6.13 4.21 -0.75
C LEU A 47 -6.39 3.95 0.73
N SER A 48 -7.27 4.76 1.33
CA SER A 48 -7.81 4.54 2.66
C SER A 48 -8.80 3.37 2.67
N LEU A 49 -9.19 2.90 3.87
CA LEU A 49 -10.25 1.89 4.02
C LEU A 49 -11.61 2.35 3.45
N SER A 50 -11.85 3.66 3.40
CA SER A 50 -13.03 4.28 2.82
C SER A 50 -12.94 4.43 1.30
N GLY A 51 -11.75 4.26 0.71
CA GLY A 51 -11.50 4.41 -0.72
C GLY A 51 -11.01 5.79 -1.15
N ASP A 52 -10.63 6.65 -0.20
CA ASP A 52 -10.06 7.98 -0.49
C ASP A 52 -8.58 7.85 -0.87
N LEU A 53 -8.12 8.74 -1.73
CA LEU A 53 -6.73 8.76 -2.18
C LEU A 53 -5.81 9.30 -1.07
N ILE A 54 -4.96 8.45 -0.49
CA ILE A 54 -3.96 8.86 0.50
C ILE A 54 -2.72 9.43 -0.20
N ALA A 55 -2.29 8.76 -1.26
CA ALA A 55 -1.10 9.16 -2.00
C ALA A 55 -1.19 8.68 -3.45
N LEU A 56 -0.52 9.41 -4.32
CA LEU A 56 -0.35 9.12 -5.74
C LEU A 56 1.04 9.59 -6.12
N ASN A 57 1.81 8.81 -6.88
CA ASN A 57 3.09 9.30 -7.40
C ASN A 57 2.94 9.88 -8.81
N ARG A 58 4.01 10.52 -9.31
CA ARG A 58 4.02 11.16 -10.63
C ARG A 58 3.72 10.17 -11.76
N ALA A 59 4.24 8.94 -11.69
CA ALA A 59 4.01 7.93 -12.71
C ALA A 59 2.53 7.53 -12.79
N ALA A 60 1.84 7.42 -11.65
CA ALA A 60 0.40 7.16 -11.61
C ALA A 60 -0.42 8.38 -12.06
N ALA A 61 -0.03 9.59 -11.67
CA ALA A 61 -0.65 10.83 -12.15
C ALA A 61 -0.61 10.93 -13.68
N VAL A 62 0.55 10.62 -14.30
CA VAL A 62 0.70 10.56 -15.76
C VAL A 62 -0.13 9.43 -16.36
N LEU A 63 -0.14 8.23 -15.75
CA LEU A 63 -0.89 7.09 -16.25
C LEU A 63 -2.40 7.38 -16.35
N PHE A 64 -2.96 8.07 -15.35
CA PHE A 64 -4.38 8.36 -15.26
C PHE A 64 -4.77 9.76 -15.77
N GLU A 65 -3.80 10.54 -16.24
CA GLU A 65 -4.00 11.92 -16.69
C GLU A 65 -4.64 12.84 -15.63
N VAL A 66 -4.22 12.69 -14.36
CA VAL A 66 -4.75 13.46 -13.23
C VAL A 66 -3.71 14.40 -12.62
N ASP A 67 -4.16 15.48 -12.01
CA ASP A 67 -3.32 16.35 -11.20
C ASP A 67 -3.07 15.72 -9.82
N GLN A 68 -1.80 15.46 -9.51
CA GLN A 68 -1.37 14.81 -8.28
C GLN A 68 -1.76 15.62 -7.03
N GLU A 69 -1.66 16.96 -7.07
CA GLU A 69 -1.88 17.80 -5.88
C GLU A 69 -3.38 17.89 -5.54
N ASN A 70 -4.22 17.93 -6.57
CA ASN A 70 -5.67 18.02 -6.42
C ASN A 70 -6.34 16.66 -6.15
N ALA A 71 -5.69 15.55 -6.49
CA ALA A 71 -6.25 14.21 -6.34
C ALA A 71 -6.20 13.68 -4.90
N VAL A 72 -5.16 14.02 -4.13
CA VAL A 72 -4.98 13.50 -2.77
C VAL A 72 -6.10 14.02 -1.84
N GLY A 73 -6.68 13.12 -1.06
CA GLY A 73 -7.80 13.38 -0.17
C GLY A 73 -9.18 13.22 -0.83
N GLN A 74 -9.24 13.06 -2.15
CA GLN A 74 -10.51 12.87 -2.86
C GLN A 74 -10.90 11.39 -2.94
N PRO A 75 -12.21 11.07 -3.06
CA PRO A 75 -12.67 9.72 -3.35
C PRO A 75 -12.11 9.21 -4.69
N ALA A 76 -11.75 7.93 -4.78
CA ALA A 76 -11.21 7.34 -6.01
C ALA A 76 -12.12 7.52 -7.24
N GLU A 77 -13.43 7.58 -7.02
CA GLU A 77 -14.45 7.82 -8.07
C GLU A 77 -14.45 9.23 -8.63
N GLU A 78 -13.95 10.20 -7.88
CA GLU A 78 -13.81 11.58 -8.35
C GLU A 78 -12.50 11.80 -9.11
N VAL A 79 -11.50 10.96 -8.84
CA VAL A 79 -10.16 11.05 -9.45
C VAL A 79 -10.03 10.19 -10.70
N PHE A 80 -10.55 8.95 -10.67
CA PHE A 80 -10.34 7.97 -11.74
C PHE A 80 -11.63 7.65 -12.49
N SER A 81 -11.50 7.12 -13.71
CA SER A 81 -12.65 6.57 -14.43
C SER A 81 -13.34 5.47 -13.63
N THR A 82 -14.67 5.32 -13.79
CA THR A 82 -15.49 4.40 -13.00
C THR A 82 -14.93 2.97 -12.93
N GLY A 83 -14.44 2.44 -14.06
CA GLY A 83 -13.85 1.09 -14.12
C GLY A 83 -12.54 0.99 -13.33
N CYS A 84 -11.70 2.02 -13.41
CA CYS A 84 -10.44 2.09 -12.67
C CYS A 84 -10.70 2.23 -11.17
N ALA A 85 -11.52 3.20 -10.77
CA ALA A 85 -11.90 3.42 -9.38
C ALA A 85 -12.49 2.17 -8.74
N HIS A 86 -13.42 1.50 -9.43
CA HIS A 86 -14.02 0.26 -8.94
C HIS A 86 -12.97 -0.85 -8.72
N THR A 87 -12.08 -1.05 -9.70
CA THR A 87 -11.04 -2.08 -9.63
C THR A 87 -10.04 -1.80 -8.51
N LEU A 88 -9.56 -0.55 -8.41
CA LEU A 88 -8.61 -0.13 -7.38
C LEU A 88 -9.19 -0.27 -5.98
N LYS A 89 -10.43 0.17 -5.75
CA LYS A 89 -11.10 -0.01 -4.46
C LYS A 89 -11.30 -1.48 -4.12
N LYS A 90 -11.74 -2.30 -5.08
CA LYS A 90 -11.98 -3.73 -4.87
C LYS A 90 -10.70 -4.46 -4.44
N ILE A 91 -9.59 -4.24 -5.15
CA ILE A 91 -8.31 -4.89 -4.83
C ILE A 91 -7.71 -4.35 -3.52
N ALA A 92 -7.80 -3.04 -3.28
CA ALA A 92 -7.34 -2.41 -2.04
C ALA A 92 -8.12 -2.95 -0.83
N ARG A 93 -9.45 -3.01 -0.93
CA ARG A 93 -10.32 -3.50 0.15
C ARG A 93 -10.04 -4.97 0.46
N ARG A 94 -9.92 -5.82 -0.57
CA ARG A 94 -9.52 -7.22 -0.38
C ARG A 94 -8.18 -7.34 0.33
N SER A 95 -7.19 -6.54 -0.09
CA SER A 95 -5.87 -6.57 0.51
C SER A 95 -5.89 -6.15 1.98
N ALA A 96 -6.63 -5.09 2.31
CA ALA A 96 -6.77 -4.57 3.65
C ALA A 96 -7.56 -5.52 4.58
N ASP A 97 -8.75 -5.96 4.16
CA ASP A 97 -9.67 -6.75 4.99
C ASP A 97 -9.07 -8.12 5.37
N PHE A 98 -8.35 -8.75 4.43
CA PHE A 98 -7.73 -10.06 4.67
C PHE A 98 -6.25 -9.98 5.04
N CYS A 99 -5.68 -8.77 5.04
CA CYS A 99 -4.24 -8.56 5.21
C CYS A 99 -3.38 -9.46 4.28
N VAL A 100 -3.72 -9.49 3.00
CA VAL A 100 -3.01 -10.28 1.98
C VAL A 100 -2.58 -9.41 0.81
N VAL A 101 -1.53 -9.81 0.12
CA VAL A 101 -1.23 -9.24 -1.19
C VAL A 101 -2.28 -9.72 -2.18
N SER A 102 -2.96 -8.78 -2.84
CA SER A 102 -4.01 -9.07 -3.82
C SER A 102 -3.55 -8.66 -5.22
N ARG A 103 -4.06 -9.35 -6.25
CA ARG A 103 -3.80 -9.05 -7.66
C ARG A 103 -5.11 -8.83 -8.43
N ALA A 104 -5.10 -7.91 -9.38
CA ALA A 104 -6.17 -7.71 -10.35
C ALA A 104 -5.60 -7.28 -11.71
N THR A 105 -6.45 -7.34 -12.73
CA THR A 105 -6.22 -6.66 -14.01
C THR A 105 -6.98 -5.34 -13.99
N LEU A 106 -6.29 -4.25 -14.31
CA LEU A 106 -6.84 -2.91 -14.41
C LEU A 106 -6.84 -2.51 -15.89
N THR A 107 -8.00 -2.21 -16.46
CA THR A 107 -8.09 -1.70 -17.83
C THR A 107 -8.19 -0.18 -17.82
N HIS A 108 -7.28 0.49 -18.52
CA HIS A 108 -7.25 1.94 -18.68
C HIS A 108 -6.77 2.31 -20.09
N ALA A 109 -7.49 3.22 -20.77
CA ALA A 109 -7.18 3.67 -22.13
C ALA A 109 -6.90 2.50 -23.10
N ASP A 110 -7.81 1.52 -23.13
CA ASP A 110 -7.75 0.30 -23.96
C ASP A 110 -6.51 -0.58 -23.75
N ARG A 111 -5.86 -0.45 -22.58
CA ARG A 111 -4.72 -1.27 -22.18
C ARG A 111 -4.97 -1.93 -20.83
N ASP A 112 -4.52 -3.17 -20.72
CA ASP A 112 -4.54 -3.91 -19.47
C ASP A 112 -3.24 -3.76 -18.70
N TYR A 113 -3.38 -3.55 -17.40
CA TYR A 113 -2.30 -3.41 -16.45
C TYR A 113 -2.44 -4.46 -15.34
N ALA A 114 -1.32 -4.96 -14.84
CA ALA A 114 -1.31 -5.73 -13.61
C ALA A 114 -1.34 -4.78 -12.42
N ALA A 115 -2.33 -4.93 -11.54
CA ALA A 115 -2.40 -4.20 -10.28
C ALA A 115 -2.11 -5.16 -9.12
N LEU A 116 -1.17 -4.78 -8.25
CA LEU A 116 -0.81 -5.50 -7.04
C LEU A 116 -1.08 -4.62 -5.83
N ALA A 117 -1.94 -5.06 -4.92
CA ALA A 117 -2.26 -4.34 -3.69
C ALA A 117 -1.64 -5.03 -2.48
N ALA A 118 -1.05 -4.26 -1.57
CA ALA A 118 -0.57 -4.70 -0.28
C ALA A 118 -1.18 -3.85 0.85
N PRO A 119 -1.45 -4.42 2.04
CA PRO A 119 -2.05 -3.68 3.13
C PRO A 119 -1.10 -2.59 3.62
N LEU A 120 -1.61 -1.37 3.76
CA LEU A 120 -0.91 -0.26 4.38
C LEU A 120 -1.18 -0.30 5.89
N ARG A 121 -0.11 -0.25 6.69
CA ARG A 121 -0.21 -0.28 8.15
C ARG A 121 0.38 0.99 8.76
N HIS A 122 -0.28 1.50 9.78
CA HIS A 122 0.23 2.54 10.67
C HIS A 122 0.13 2.01 12.10
N ASP A 123 1.26 1.95 12.81
CA ASP A 123 1.35 1.40 14.18
C ASP A 123 0.75 -0.01 14.32
N GLY A 124 0.97 -0.86 13.33
CA GLY A 124 0.46 -2.23 13.28
C GLY A 124 -1.01 -2.35 12.90
N ILE A 125 -1.75 -1.25 12.79
CA ILE A 125 -3.17 -1.21 12.37
C ILE A 125 -3.24 -1.01 10.86
N VAL A 126 -4.07 -1.81 10.17
CA VAL A 126 -4.30 -1.62 8.73
C VAL A 126 -5.12 -0.35 8.52
N SER A 127 -4.55 0.61 7.81
CA SER A 127 -5.17 1.92 7.52
C SER A 127 -5.63 2.06 6.06
N GLY A 128 -5.28 1.10 5.21
CA GLY A 128 -5.60 1.13 3.78
C GLY A 128 -4.83 0.09 2.98
N ALA A 129 -4.56 0.39 1.71
CA ALA A 129 -3.69 -0.41 0.87
C ALA A 129 -2.88 0.47 -0.10
N VAL A 130 -1.67 0.02 -0.41
CA VAL A 130 -0.85 0.52 -1.52
C VAL A 130 -1.06 -0.39 -2.72
N VAL A 131 -1.31 0.20 -3.88
CA VAL A 131 -1.45 -0.46 -5.17
C VAL A 131 -0.32 -0.04 -6.09
N VAL A 132 0.45 -1.02 -6.55
CA VAL A 132 1.48 -0.84 -7.58
C VAL A 132 0.91 -1.34 -8.91
N ILE A 133 1.01 -0.51 -9.95
CA ILE A 133 0.47 -0.82 -11.28
C ILE A 133 1.64 -0.97 -12.25
N GLY A 134 1.65 -2.07 -12.98
CA GLY A 134 2.67 -2.39 -13.96
C GLY A 134 2.07 -2.92 -15.26
N PRO A 135 2.90 -3.17 -16.28
CA PRO A 135 2.43 -3.79 -17.51
C PRO A 135 1.76 -5.11 -17.19
N SER A 136 0.60 -5.39 -17.78
CA SER A 136 0.08 -6.75 -17.75
C SER A 136 1.06 -7.61 -18.54
N THR A 137 1.74 -8.52 -17.85
CA THR A 137 2.30 -9.66 -18.56
C THR A 137 1.11 -10.40 -19.13
N PRO A 138 1.08 -10.76 -20.43
CA PRO A 138 0.09 -11.73 -20.90
C PRO A 138 0.32 -12.97 -20.05
N SER A 139 -0.53 -13.19 -19.05
CA SER A 139 -0.45 -14.44 -18.31
C SER A 139 -0.76 -15.49 -19.35
N ALA A 140 0.15 -16.46 -19.54
CA ALA A 140 -0.28 -17.74 -20.06
C ALA A 140 -1.60 -18.06 -19.35
N PRO A 141 -2.68 -18.37 -20.08
CA PRO A 141 -4.01 -18.48 -19.49
C PRO A 141 -3.85 -19.28 -18.22
N ALA A 142 -4.22 -18.69 -17.08
CA ALA A 142 -4.25 -19.42 -15.83
C ALA A 142 -5.00 -20.69 -16.18
N ARG A 143 -4.31 -21.83 -16.21
CA ARG A 143 -4.99 -23.09 -16.44
C ARG A 143 -5.95 -23.15 -15.27
N ASP A 144 -7.24 -22.95 -15.53
CA ASP A 144 -8.26 -23.25 -14.55
C ASP A 144 -7.93 -24.66 -14.09
N LEU A 145 -7.40 -24.76 -12.88
CA LEU A 145 -7.08 -26.04 -12.32
C LEU A 145 -8.44 -26.65 -12.05
N ALA A 146 -8.84 -27.57 -12.92
CA ALA A 146 -10.12 -28.23 -12.83
C ALA A 146 -10.28 -28.77 -11.41
N PRO A 147 -11.45 -28.59 -10.77
CA PRO A 147 -11.69 -29.09 -9.42
C PRO A 147 -11.33 -30.58 -9.37
N VAL A 148 -10.43 -30.97 -8.48
CA VAL A 148 -10.03 -32.37 -8.32
C VAL A 148 -10.95 -32.99 -7.28
N ARG A 149 -11.60 -34.08 -7.64
CA ARG A 149 -12.46 -34.84 -6.72
C ARG A 149 -11.61 -35.38 -5.57
N THR A 150 -12.10 -35.26 -4.35
CA THR A 150 -11.43 -35.83 -3.18
C THR A 150 -11.37 -37.36 -3.33
N ALA A 151 -10.30 -37.98 -2.82
CA ALA A 151 -10.13 -39.44 -2.90
C ALA A 151 -11.24 -40.22 -2.15
N ASP A 152 -11.84 -39.60 -1.13
CA ASP A 152 -12.96 -40.12 -0.35
C ASP A 152 -14.34 -39.80 -0.95
N GLY A 153 -14.40 -39.05 -2.05
CA GLY A 153 -15.64 -38.62 -2.70
C GLY A 153 -16.46 -37.59 -1.92
N ALA A 154 -15.98 -37.07 -0.79
CA ALA A 154 -16.65 -36.08 0.03
C ALA A 154 -16.76 -34.68 -0.61
N GLY A 155 -16.03 -34.39 -1.70
CA GLY A 155 -16.15 -33.11 -2.40
C GLY A 155 -15.12 -32.86 -3.49
N TYR A 156 -14.79 -31.58 -3.71
CA TYR A 156 -13.76 -31.13 -4.62
C TYR A 156 -12.77 -30.24 -3.87
N TRP A 157 -11.47 -30.36 -4.16
CA TRP A 157 -10.49 -29.35 -3.80
C TRP A 157 -10.08 -28.57 -5.04
N VAL A 158 -9.87 -27.26 -4.86
CA VAL A 158 -9.29 -26.39 -5.88
C VAL A 158 -7.84 -26.15 -5.47
N PRO A 159 -6.84 -26.57 -6.27
CA PRO A 159 -5.47 -26.26 -5.96
C PRO A 159 -5.29 -24.74 -6.06
N ILE A 160 -4.91 -24.11 -4.95
CA ILE A 160 -4.47 -22.72 -5.00
C ILE A 160 -3.06 -22.70 -5.57
N TYR A 161 -2.91 -22.10 -6.75
CA TYR A 161 -1.57 -21.85 -7.29
C TYR A 161 -0.91 -20.77 -6.46
N ILE A 162 0.06 -21.17 -5.64
CA ILE A 162 0.97 -20.25 -4.97
C ILE A 162 2.18 -20.12 -5.90
N PRO A 163 2.41 -18.97 -6.56
CA PRO A 163 3.61 -18.80 -7.37
C PRO A 163 4.85 -18.95 -6.47
N ASN A 164 5.66 -19.97 -6.75
CA ASN A 164 6.93 -20.20 -6.07
C ASN A 164 7.81 -18.94 -6.17
N SER A 165 8.09 -18.29 -5.04
CA SER A 165 9.27 -17.44 -4.92
C SER A 165 10.48 -18.36 -4.90
N SER A 166 11.09 -18.57 -6.06
CA SER A 166 12.37 -19.27 -6.25
C SER A 166 12.50 -20.64 -5.57
N ASP A 167 12.27 -21.68 -6.35
CA ASP A 167 13.04 -22.94 -6.34
C ASP A 167 13.45 -23.52 -4.97
N THR A 168 12.59 -24.37 -4.37
CA THR A 168 12.84 -25.81 -4.14
C THR A 168 11.83 -26.39 -3.14
N SER A 169 11.22 -27.51 -3.52
CA SER A 169 10.32 -28.42 -2.77
C SER A 169 8.85 -28.01 -2.59
N ASP A 170 7.98 -28.80 -3.22
CA ASP A 170 6.52 -28.88 -3.03
C ASP A 170 6.18 -28.91 -1.52
N THR A 171 5.69 -27.79 -1.01
CA THR A 171 5.10 -27.75 0.33
C THR A 171 3.60 -27.97 0.20
N THR A 172 3.17 -29.22 0.35
CA THR A 172 1.75 -29.58 0.49
C THR A 172 1.25 -29.13 1.86
N ILE A 173 0.41 -28.11 1.91
CA ILE A 173 -0.26 -27.69 3.15
C ILE A 173 -1.51 -28.54 3.34
N HIS A 174 -1.53 -29.35 4.40
CA HIS A 174 -2.71 -30.09 4.82
C HIS A 174 -3.56 -29.23 5.76
N PHE A 175 -4.81 -28.95 5.41
CA PHE A 175 -5.81 -28.44 6.34
C PHE A 175 -6.57 -29.64 6.95
N ARG A 176 -6.65 -29.68 8.28
CA ARG A 176 -7.53 -30.61 9.02
C ARG A 176 -8.89 -29.99 9.22
#